data_AF-A0A8H6XVA0-F1
#
_entry.id   AF-A0A8H6XVA0-F1
#
_cell.length_a   1.000
_cell.length_b   1.000
_cell.length_c   1.000
_cell.angle_alpha   90.00
_cell.angle_beta   90.00
_cell.angle_gamma   90.00
#
_symmetry.space_group_name_H-M   'P 1'
#
loop_
_entity.id
_entity.type
_entity.pdbx_description
1 polymer ?
#
loop_
_entity_poly.entity_id
_entity_poly.type
_entity_poly.pdbx_seq_one_letter_code
_entity_poly.pdbx_strand_id
1 'polypeptide(L)'
;MAYWMAMSNAHIRATISEAITSDAALAIAPIQTQFQKLLLEPLNAAGAHVLGPMTVILDALDECRNAESRESLVSLIVDEFPKLPPNFRFFNTSRPESDIAGRFRGCSHITEMQLNVATQATRHNIVVYIQERMENIRHFKRSLEPEWLGQPVIETLAEYSGGLFIWASTACKFIRSFDPKERLAIILTSGVANNLDELYNIALQNSAD
;
A
#
# COMPACT_ATOMS: atom_id res chain seq x y z
N MET A 1 -6.41 12.93 -8.51
CA MET A 1 -5.23 13.80 -8.21
C MET A 1 -5.58 15.29 -8.27
N ALA A 2 -5.91 15.84 -9.44
CA ALA A 2 -6.20 17.27 -9.64
C ALA A 2 -7.19 17.86 -8.61
N TYR A 3 -8.30 17.16 -8.34
CA TYR A 3 -9.27 17.52 -7.30
C TYR A 3 -8.62 17.76 -5.92
N TRP A 4 -7.82 16.80 -5.44
CA TRP A 4 -7.18 16.91 -4.12
C TRP A 4 -6.15 18.04 -4.05
N MET A 5 -5.44 18.30 -5.16
CA MET A 5 -4.49 19.42 -5.24
C MET A 5 -5.22 20.77 -5.19
N ALA A 6 -6.35 20.89 -5.88
CA ALA A 6 -7.23 22.06 -5.79
C ALA A 6 -7.81 22.26 -4.39
N MET A 7 -8.18 21.18 -3.69
CA MET A 7 -8.65 21.28 -2.31
C MET A 7 -7.54 21.75 -1.35
N SER A 8 -6.29 21.43 -1.66
CA SER A 8 -5.14 21.71 -0.80
C SER A 8 -4.55 23.12 -0.99
N ASN A 9 -4.73 23.77 -2.14
CA ASN A 9 -4.16 25.09 -2.42
C ASN A 9 -5.10 25.97 -3.27
N ALA A 10 -5.32 27.21 -2.82
CA ALA A 10 -6.26 28.12 -3.46
C ALA A 10 -5.84 28.59 -4.87
N HIS A 11 -4.54 28.75 -5.14
CA HIS A 11 -4.05 29.13 -6.46
C HIS A 11 -4.20 27.98 -7.46
N ILE A 12 -3.82 26.77 -7.04
CA ILE A 12 -4.06 25.55 -7.84
C ILE A 12 -5.56 25.39 -8.12
N ARG A 13 -6.41 25.59 -7.10
CA ARG A 13 -7.86 25.55 -7.26
C ARG A 13 -8.35 26.51 -8.32
N ALA A 14 -7.93 27.77 -8.27
CA ALA A 14 -8.36 28.79 -9.22
C ALA A 14 -8.03 28.36 -10.66
N THR A 15 -6.79 27.93 -10.91
CA THR A 15 -6.34 27.49 -12.23
C THR A 15 -7.04 26.22 -12.74
N ILE A 16 -7.30 25.25 -11.86
CA ILE A 16 -8.01 24.01 -12.25
C ILE A 16 -9.49 24.27 -12.47
N SER A 17 -10.13 25.08 -11.62
CA SER A 17 -11.53 25.47 -11.78
C SER A 17 -11.75 26.25 -13.07
N GLU A 18 -10.84 27.15 -13.45
CA GLU A 18 -10.87 27.86 -14.72
C GLU A 18 -10.79 26.90 -15.91
N ALA A 19 -9.87 25.93 -15.89
CA ALA A 19 -9.74 24.92 -16.93
C ALA A 19 -11.04 24.10 -17.10
N ILE A 20 -11.64 23.64 -16.00
CA ILE A 20 -12.90 22.87 -16.02
C ILE A 20 -14.09 23.72 -16.46
N THR A 21 -14.14 25.00 -16.05
CA THR A 21 -15.21 25.92 -16.45
C THR A 21 -15.14 26.25 -17.95
N SER A 22 -13.92 26.30 -18.50
CA SER A 22 -13.68 26.55 -19.91
C SER A 22 -13.99 25.35 -20.78
N ASP A 23 -13.70 24.13 -20.30
CA ASP A 23 -13.98 22.89 -21.00
C ASP A 23 -14.45 21.79 -20.02
N ALA A 24 -15.77 21.63 -19.93
CA ALA A 24 -16.38 20.60 -19.09
C ALA A 24 -16.10 19.18 -19.61
N ALA A 25 -15.74 19.00 -20.88
CA ALA A 25 -15.44 17.69 -21.46
C ALA A 25 -14.13 17.10 -20.93
N LEU A 26 -13.28 17.92 -20.29
CA LEU A 26 -12.06 17.44 -19.63
C LEU A 26 -12.33 16.33 -18.62
N ALA A 27 -13.50 16.28 -17.98
CA ALA A 27 -13.85 15.23 -17.02
C ALA A 27 -13.87 13.82 -17.64
N ILE A 28 -14.09 13.70 -18.95
CA ILE A 28 -14.16 12.43 -19.69
C ILE A 28 -13.07 12.31 -20.78
N ALA A 29 -12.16 13.28 -20.85
CA ALA A 29 -11.07 13.29 -21.82
C ALA A 29 -10.05 12.18 -21.54
N PRO A 30 -9.23 11.77 -22.54
CA PRO A 30 -8.12 10.86 -22.33
C PRO A 30 -7.16 11.35 -21.24
N ILE A 31 -6.52 10.41 -20.54
CA ILE A 31 -5.67 10.73 -19.37
C ILE A 31 -4.52 11.69 -19.71
N GLN A 32 -3.98 11.63 -20.93
CA GLN A 32 -2.95 12.57 -21.40
C GLN A 32 -3.50 14.00 -21.48
N THR A 33 -4.70 14.18 -22.04
CA THR A 33 -5.37 15.49 -22.11
C THR A 33 -5.72 15.99 -20.71
N GLN A 34 -6.23 15.11 -19.84
CA GLN A 34 -6.52 15.46 -18.45
C GLN A 34 -5.25 15.89 -17.72
N PHE A 35 -4.15 15.16 -17.87
CA PHE A 35 -2.87 15.53 -17.28
C PHE A 35 -2.41 16.91 -17.76
N GLN A 36 -2.42 17.13 -19.08
CA GLN A 36 -2.00 18.39 -19.67
C GLN A 36 -2.83 19.56 -19.14
N LYS A 37 -4.16 19.45 -19.22
CA LYS A 37 -5.09 20.56 -18.95
C LYS A 37 -5.45 20.75 -17.48
N LEU A 38 -5.36 19.72 -16.66
CA LEU A 38 -5.76 19.78 -15.25
C LEU A 38 -4.58 19.72 -14.28
N LEU A 39 -3.37 19.40 -14.76
CA LEU A 39 -2.17 19.33 -13.92
C LEU A 39 -1.03 20.15 -14.52
N LEU A 40 -0.53 19.82 -15.71
CA LEU A 40 0.67 20.49 -16.23
C LEU A 40 0.47 22.00 -16.41
N GLU A 41 -0.57 22.41 -17.15
CA GLU A 41 -0.87 23.83 -17.38
C GLU A 41 -1.26 24.54 -16.06
N PRO A 42 -2.19 24.04 -15.24
CA PRO A 42 -2.58 24.71 -14.00
C PRO A 42 -1.46 24.81 -12.97
N LEU A 43 -0.65 23.77 -12.80
CA LEU A 43 0.43 23.77 -11.81
C LEU A 43 1.58 24.68 -12.26
N ASN A 44 1.86 24.78 -13.56
CA ASN A 44 2.81 25.78 -14.07
C ASN A 44 2.30 27.21 -13.83
N ALA A 45 1.01 27.48 -14.06
CA ALA A 45 0.41 28.79 -13.81
C ALA A 45 0.38 29.14 -12.30
N ALA A 46 0.08 28.17 -11.43
CA ALA A 46 0.04 28.36 -9.99
C ALA A 46 1.41 28.30 -9.32
N GLY A 47 2.42 27.72 -9.97
CA GLY A 47 3.70 27.32 -9.37
C GLY A 47 4.44 28.47 -8.68
N ALA A 48 4.39 29.69 -9.24
CA ALA A 48 4.99 30.87 -8.63
C ALA A 48 4.36 31.28 -7.28
N HIS A 49 3.12 30.84 -7.02
CA HIS A 49 2.36 31.16 -5.82
C HIS A 49 2.31 29.99 -4.82
N VAL A 50 2.78 28.80 -5.20
CA VAL A 50 2.87 27.64 -4.31
C VAL A 50 4.21 27.69 -3.58
N LEU A 51 4.21 28.21 -2.37
CA LEU A 51 5.40 28.33 -1.53
C LEU A 51 5.82 26.96 -0.97
N GLY A 52 7.08 26.61 -1.17
CA GLY A 52 7.68 25.39 -0.62
C GLY A 52 7.34 24.11 -1.38
N PRO A 53 7.94 22.97 -0.98
CA PRO A 53 7.70 21.69 -1.63
C PRO A 53 6.30 21.16 -1.32
N MET A 54 5.57 20.72 -2.35
CA MET A 54 4.32 19.99 -2.23
C MET A 54 4.55 18.52 -2.59
N THR A 55 4.34 17.63 -1.64
CA THR A 55 4.44 16.19 -1.85
C THR A 55 3.07 15.60 -2.19
N VAL A 56 2.99 14.84 -3.29
CA VAL A 56 1.82 14.09 -3.71
C VAL A 56 2.11 12.60 -3.56
N ILE A 57 1.26 11.89 -2.83
CA ILE A 57 1.39 10.44 -2.63
C ILE A 57 0.46 9.72 -3.59
N LEU A 58 1.01 8.84 -4.41
CA LEU A 58 0.26 7.88 -5.24
C LEU A 58 0.40 6.51 -4.59
N ASP A 59 -0.65 6.09 -3.88
CA ASP A 59 -0.64 4.83 -3.15
C ASP A 59 -1.10 3.66 -4.02
N ALA A 60 -0.43 2.52 -3.90
CA ALA A 60 -0.71 1.24 -4.56
C ALA A 60 -0.88 1.37 -6.09
N LEU A 61 0.14 1.90 -6.78
CA LEU A 61 0.11 2.10 -8.24
C LEU A 61 -0.19 0.80 -9.01
N ASP A 62 0.22 -0.35 -8.50
CA ASP A 62 -0.05 -1.66 -9.08
C ASP A 62 -1.54 -2.05 -9.08
N GLU A 63 -2.35 -1.48 -8.19
CA GLU A 63 -3.80 -1.72 -8.03
C GLU A 63 -4.67 -0.82 -8.95
N CYS A 64 -4.06 -0.23 -9.97
CA CYS A 64 -4.81 0.47 -11.02
C CYS A 64 -5.82 -0.49 -11.67
N ARG A 65 -7.04 0.02 -11.95
CA ARG A 65 -8.21 -0.76 -12.39
C ARG A 65 -7.92 -1.79 -13.49
N ASN A 66 -7.10 -1.43 -14.48
CA ASN A 66 -6.66 -2.35 -15.53
C ASN A 66 -5.24 -2.00 -16.00
N ALA A 67 -4.59 -2.95 -16.67
CA ALA A 67 -3.20 -2.82 -17.13
C ALA A 67 -3.01 -1.63 -18.08
N GLU A 68 -3.94 -1.36 -19.00
CA GLU A 68 -3.86 -0.23 -19.94
C GLU A 68 -3.87 1.14 -19.23
N SER A 69 -4.73 1.29 -18.21
CA SER A 69 -4.80 2.51 -17.40
C SER A 69 -3.53 2.70 -16.58
N ARG A 70 -2.98 1.59 -16.06
CA ARG A 70 -1.72 1.56 -15.31
C ARG A 70 -0.56 1.98 -16.19
N GLU A 71 -0.44 1.38 -17.38
CA GLU A 71 0.60 1.69 -18.35
C GLU A 71 0.54 3.17 -18.79
N SER A 72 -0.66 3.70 -19.00
CA SER A 72 -0.86 5.11 -19.35
C SER A 72 -0.40 6.03 -18.23
N LEU A 73 -0.72 5.72 -16.96
CA LEU A 73 -0.29 6.50 -15.80
C LEU A 73 1.22 6.40 -15.58
N VAL A 74 1.80 5.20 -15.68
CA VAL A 74 3.25 4.97 -15.60
C VAL A 74 3.98 5.78 -16.67
N SER A 75 3.44 5.83 -17.90
CA SER A 75 4.02 6.65 -18.97
C SER A 75 3.97 8.14 -18.65
N LEU A 76 2.86 8.64 -18.08
CA LEU A 76 2.80 10.03 -17.61
C LEU A 76 3.84 10.31 -16.51
N ILE A 77 4.03 9.39 -15.56
CA ILE A 77 5.03 9.54 -14.49
C ILE A 77 6.45 9.65 -15.07
N VAL A 78 6.78 8.84 -16.07
CA VAL A 78 8.11 8.81 -16.67
C VAL A 78 8.34 9.99 -17.62
N ASP A 79 7.37 10.27 -18.49
CA ASP A 79 7.55 11.15 -19.64
C ASP A 79 7.09 12.59 -19.37
N GLU A 80 6.09 12.77 -18.50
CA GLU A 80 5.40 14.05 -18.34
C GLU A 80 5.59 14.70 -16.96
N PHE A 81 5.70 13.93 -15.88
CA PHE A 81 5.92 14.49 -14.53
C PHE A 81 7.21 15.32 -14.41
N PRO A 82 8.32 15.00 -15.11
CA PRO A 82 9.52 15.85 -15.11
C PRO A 82 9.29 17.28 -15.63
N LYS A 83 8.20 17.51 -16.37
CA LYS A 83 7.83 18.82 -16.91
C LYS A 83 7.03 19.65 -15.91
N LEU A 84 6.61 19.07 -14.78
CA LEU A 84 5.93 19.79 -13.71
C LEU A 84 6.90 20.74 -12.98
N PRO A 85 6.37 21.77 -12.31
CA PRO A 85 7.21 22.67 -11.52
C PRO A 85 8.01 21.91 -10.44
N PRO A 86 9.27 22.30 -10.16
CA PRO A 86 10.20 21.55 -9.31
C PRO A 86 9.81 21.51 -7.83
N ASN A 87 8.85 22.33 -7.41
CA ASN A 87 8.29 22.29 -6.06
C ASN A 87 7.32 21.13 -5.86
N PHE A 88 6.84 20.46 -6.92
CA PHE A 88 6.03 19.25 -6.78
C PHE A 88 6.91 18.00 -6.71
N ARG A 89 6.73 17.19 -5.67
CA ARG A 89 7.42 15.92 -5.47
C ARG A 89 6.40 14.80 -5.40
N PHE A 90 6.70 13.67 -6.04
CA PHE A 90 5.80 12.52 -6.07
C PHE A 90 6.41 11.36 -5.30
N PHE A 91 5.62 10.75 -4.43
CA PHE A 91 5.97 9.55 -3.70
C PHE A 91 5.00 8.45 -4.11
N ASN A 92 5.52 7.43 -4.79
CA ASN A 92 4.71 6.36 -5.35
C ASN A 92 4.99 5.07 -4.57
N THR A 93 3.95 4.40 -4.11
CA THR A 93 4.06 3.04 -3.56
C THR A 93 3.54 2.06 -4.61
N SER A 94 4.18 0.90 -4.73
CA SER A 94 3.79 -0.13 -5.68
C SER A 94 4.43 -1.47 -5.34
N ARG A 95 3.78 -2.58 -5.70
CA ARG A 95 4.49 -3.85 -5.94
C ARG A 95 5.44 -3.70 -7.15
N PRO A 96 6.55 -4.46 -7.20
CA PRO A 96 7.52 -4.38 -8.29
C PRO A 96 7.05 -5.16 -9.53
N GLU A 97 5.82 -4.92 -9.98
CA GLU A 97 5.28 -5.50 -11.21
C GLU A 97 6.16 -5.08 -12.40
N SER A 98 6.33 -5.99 -13.37
CA SER A 98 7.34 -5.83 -14.43
C SER A 98 7.11 -4.62 -15.33
N ASP A 99 5.86 -4.26 -15.57
CA ASP A 99 5.45 -3.09 -16.35
C ASP A 99 5.67 -1.76 -15.62
N ILE A 100 5.80 -1.79 -14.29
CA ILE A 100 6.13 -0.61 -13.47
C ILE A 100 7.65 -0.53 -13.29
N ALA A 101 8.24 -1.58 -12.71
CA ALA A 101 9.67 -1.62 -12.40
C ALA A 101 10.53 -1.51 -13.66
N GLY A 102 10.11 -2.10 -14.78
CA GLY A 102 10.82 -1.99 -16.06
C GLY A 102 10.82 -0.57 -16.63
N ARG A 103 9.74 0.19 -16.42
CA ARG A 103 9.59 1.56 -16.93
C ARG A 103 10.31 2.60 -16.08
N PHE A 104 10.41 2.38 -14.77
CA PHE A 104 11.10 3.30 -13.86
C PHE A 104 12.63 3.13 -13.88
N ARG A 105 13.10 1.92 -14.22
CA ARG A 105 14.53 1.61 -14.23
C ARG A 105 15.30 2.53 -15.17
N GLY A 106 16.27 3.25 -14.59
CA GLY A 106 17.17 4.13 -15.34
C GLY A 106 16.63 5.54 -15.60
N CYS A 107 15.43 5.87 -15.13
CA CYS A 107 14.92 7.24 -15.18
C CYS A 107 15.68 8.11 -14.17
N SER A 108 16.44 9.11 -14.66
CA SER A 108 17.30 9.96 -13.83
C SER A 108 16.54 10.79 -12.78
N HIS A 109 15.25 11.04 -12.98
CA HIS A 109 14.39 11.80 -12.10
C HIS A 109 13.59 10.91 -11.11
N ILE A 110 13.75 9.59 -11.17
CA ILE A 110 13.07 8.63 -10.30
C ILE A 110 14.10 8.00 -9.36
N THR A 111 13.83 8.05 -8.05
CA THR A 111 14.60 7.31 -7.05
C THR A 111 13.80 6.10 -6.61
N GLU A 112 14.27 4.91 -6.96
CA GLU A 112 13.65 3.66 -6.54
C GLU A 112 14.13 3.25 -5.14
N MET A 113 13.19 2.89 -4.26
CA MET A 113 13.47 2.30 -2.96
C MET A 113 12.72 0.99 -2.82
N GLN A 114 13.45 -0.12 -2.81
CA GLN A 114 12.85 -1.44 -2.57
C GLN A 114 12.78 -1.73 -1.08
N LEU A 115 11.57 -2.02 -0.59
CA LEU A 115 11.35 -2.46 0.78
C LEU A 115 11.52 -3.99 0.84
N ASN A 116 12.60 -4.45 1.46
CA ASN A 116 12.78 -5.87 1.72
C ASN A 116 12.01 -6.28 2.98
N VAL A 117 10.97 -7.09 2.81
CA VAL A 117 10.16 -7.62 3.91
C VAL A 117 10.79 -8.83 4.60
N ALA A 118 11.70 -9.54 3.92
CA ALA A 118 12.33 -10.77 4.42
C ALA A 118 13.68 -10.49 5.12
N THR A 119 13.73 -9.47 5.99
CA THR A 119 14.95 -9.17 6.77
C THR A 119 14.88 -9.75 8.17
N GLN A 120 16.05 -9.94 8.81
CA GLN A 120 16.13 -10.35 10.21
C GLN A 120 15.45 -9.33 11.14
N ALA A 121 15.57 -8.04 10.84
CA ALA A 121 14.88 -6.98 11.59
C ALA A 121 13.36 -7.09 11.47
N THR A 122 12.83 -7.32 10.25
CA THR A 122 11.40 -7.54 10.04
C THR A 122 10.91 -8.79 10.79
N ARG A 123 11.64 -9.90 10.70
CA ARG A 123 11.32 -11.13 11.45
C ARG A 123 11.26 -10.86 12.95
N HIS A 124 12.24 -10.14 13.50
CA HIS A 124 12.26 -9.77 14.91
C HIS A 124 11.03 -8.93 15.29
N ASN A 125 10.66 -7.94 14.47
CA ASN A 125 9.47 -7.12 14.74
C ASN A 125 8.17 -7.94 14.65
N ILE A 126 8.09 -8.93 13.77
CA ILE A 126 6.95 -9.84 13.69
C ILE A 126 6.86 -10.75 14.92
N VAL A 127 7.99 -11.26 15.42
CA VAL A 127 8.02 -12.03 16.68
C VAL A 127 7.45 -11.20 17.83
N VAL A 128 7.94 -9.96 18.00
CA VAL A 128 7.45 -9.04 19.04
C VAL A 128 5.96 -8.77 18.87
N TYR A 129 5.51 -8.51 17.63
CA TYR A 129 4.09 -8.31 17.33
C TYR A 129 3.24 -9.53 17.72
N ILE A 130 3.66 -10.74 17.35
CA ILE A 130 2.91 -11.96 17.67
C ILE A 130 2.88 -12.16 19.19
N GLN A 131 4.00 -11.99 19.90
CA GLN A 131 4.05 -12.07 21.37
C GLN A 131 3.00 -11.16 22.01
N GLU A 132 2.98 -9.88 21.62
CA GLU A 132 2.02 -8.90 22.13
C GLU A 132 0.56 -9.31 21.83
N ARG A 133 0.28 -9.78 20.61
CA ARG A 133 -1.07 -10.23 20.23
C ARG A 133 -1.51 -11.46 21.02
N MET A 134 -0.61 -12.37 21.34
CA MET A 134 -0.93 -13.59 22.07
C MET A 134 -1.15 -13.34 23.55
N GLU A 135 -0.41 -12.41 24.17
CA GLU A 135 -0.71 -11.95 25.52
C GLU A 135 -2.09 -11.27 25.59
N ASN A 136 -2.44 -10.46 24.59
CA ASN A 136 -3.78 -9.88 24.49
C ASN A 136 -4.88 -10.96 24.37
N ILE A 137 -4.65 -12.03 23.60
CA ILE A 137 -5.59 -13.15 23.49
C ILE A 137 -5.73 -13.88 24.82
N ARG A 138 -4.63 -14.12 25.54
CA ARG A 138 -4.62 -14.72 26.88
C ARG A 138 -5.45 -13.90 27.87
N HIS A 139 -5.27 -12.58 27.89
CA HIS A 139 -6.05 -11.70 28.77
C HIS A 139 -7.57 -11.78 28.49
N PHE A 140 -7.94 -11.95 27.22
CA PHE A 140 -9.34 -12.11 26.81
C PHE A 140 -9.90 -13.50 27.10
N LYS A 141 -9.10 -14.56 26.90
CA LYS A 141 -9.46 -15.97 27.08
C LYS A 141 -8.78 -16.50 28.34
N ARG A 142 -9.37 -16.22 29.51
CA ARG A 142 -8.83 -16.55 30.84
C ARG A 142 -8.56 -18.05 31.11
N SER A 143 -8.99 -18.94 30.22
CA SER A 143 -8.69 -20.38 30.26
C SER A 143 -7.28 -20.74 29.75
N LEU A 144 -6.54 -19.77 29.20
CA LEU A 144 -5.19 -19.97 28.73
C LEU A 144 -4.16 -19.80 29.85
N GLU A 145 -3.25 -20.77 29.95
CA GLU A 145 -2.11 -20.73 30.86
C GLU A 145 -1.17 -19.56 30.55
N PRO A 146 -0.35 -19.12 31.52
CA PRO A 146 0.81 -18.27 31.21
C PRO A 146 1.68 -18.91 30.12
N GLU A 147 2.16 -18.09 29.17
CA GLU A 147 3.07 -18.54 28.10
C GLU A 147 2.53 -19.70 27.23
N TRP A 148 1.21 -19.81 27.05
CA TRP A 148 0.54 -20.96 26.42
C TRP A 148 1.02 -21.37 25.01
N LEU A 149 1.73 -20.51 24.28
CA LEU A 149 2.33 -20.83 22.98
C LEU A 149 3.81 -21.25 23.08
N GLY A 150 4.52 -20.82 24.12
CA GLY A 150 5.98 -20.92 24.18
C GLY A 150 6.69 -20.13 23.07
N GLN A 151 7.96 -19.81 23.29
CA GLN A 151 8.78 -19.09 22.32
C GLN A 151 8.94 -19.81 20.95
N PRO A 152 9.12 -21.14 20.89
CA PRO A 152 9.33 -21.84 19.61
C PRO A 152 8.15 -21.75 18.63
N VAL A 153 6.91 -21.78 19.14
CA VAL A 153 5.72 -21.67 18.30
C VAL A 153 5.59 -20.26 17.73
N ILE A 154 5.90 -19.24 18.53
CA ILE A 154 5.90 -17.85 18.08
C ILE A 154 6.92 -17.65 16.95
N GLU A 155 8.11 -18.23 17.09
CA GLU A 155 9.14 -18.16 16.04
C GLU A 155 8.70 -18.88 14.77
N THR A 156 7.98 -20.00 14.90
CA THR A 156 7.40 -20.73 13.76
C THR A 156 6.34 -19.89 13.05
N LEU A 157 5.45 -19.21 13.80
CA LEU A 157 4.45 -18.31 13.22
C LEU A 157 5.11 -17.09 12.54
N ALA A 158 6.17 -16.55 13.13
CA ALA A 158 6.95 -15.49 12.50
C ALA A 158 7.64 -15.96 11.23
N GLU A 159 8.12 -17.20 11.19
CA GLU A 159 8.67 -17.82 9.98
C GLU A 159 7.62 -18.01 8.90
N TYR A 160 6.44 -18.52 9.26
CA TYR A 160 5.33 -18.71 8.34
C TYR A 160 4.82 -17.40 7.75
N SER A 161 5.04 -16.27 8.44
CA SER A 161 4.65 -14.96 7.91
C SER A 161 5.45 -14.53 6.68
N GLY A 162 6.63 -15.09 6.44
CA GLY A 162 7.51 -14.67 5.34
C GLY A 162 7.92 -13.20 5.38
N GLY A 163 7.84 -12.55 6.55
CA GLY A 163 8.06 -11.11 6.69
C GLY A 163 6.81 -10.24 6.50
N LEU A 164 5.64 -10.85 6.26
CA LEU A 164 4.38 -10.14 6.04
C LEU A 164 3.61 -9.96 7.35
N PHE A 165 3.55 -8.71 7.83
CA PHE A 165 2.70 -8.34 8.97
C PHE A 165 1.22 -8.66 8.77
N ILE A 166 0.73 -8.57 7.53
CA ILE A 166 -0.65 -8.92 7.21
C ILE A 166 -0.94 -10.41 7.48
N TRP A 167 0.01 -11.29 7.15
CA TRP A 167 -0.10 -12.71 7.47
C TRP A 167 -0.15 -12.92 8.98
N ALA A 168 0.81 -12.33 9.71
CA ALA A 168 0.87 -12.46 11.17
C ALA A 168 -0.40 -11.92 11.85
N SER A 169 -0.90 -10.77 11.40
CA SER A 169 -2.15 -10.17 11.88
C SER A 169 -3.36 -11.06 11.61
N THR A 170 -3.48 -11.61 10.40
CA THR A 170 -4.58 -12.51 10.02
C THR A 170 -4.54 -13.79 10.84
N ALA A 171 -3.36 -14.40 11.01
CA ALA A 171 -3.17 -15.57 11.86
C ALA A 171 -3.58 -15.30 13.31
N CYS A 172 -3.14 -14.17 13.90
CA CYS A 172 -3.54 -13.78 15.25
C CYS A 172 -5.06 -13.58 15.39
N LYS A 173 -5.69 -12.94 14.39
CA LYS A 173 -7.16 -12.74 14.37
C LYS A 173 -7.89 -14.08 14.28
N PHE A 174 -7.41 -14.99 13.45
CA PHE A 174 -7.95 -16.34 13.31
C PHE A 174 -7.81 -17.14 14.62
N ILE A 175 -6.65 -17.11 15.26
CA ILE A 175 -6.42 -17.75 16.57
C ILE A 175 -7.40 -17.21 17.62
N ARG A 176 -7.64 -15.89 17.63
CA ARG A 176 -8.56 -15.25 18.58
C ARG A 176 -10.03 -15.61 18.33
N SER A 177 -10.40 -16.03 17.11
CA SER A 177 -11.81 -16.10 16.70
C SER A 177 -12.62 -17.13 17.50
N PHE A 178 -12.00 -18.24 17.89
CA PHE A 178 -12.66 -19.33 18.60
C PHE A 178 -11.78 -19.88 19.74
N ASP A 179 -11.66 -21.21 19.86
CA ASP A 179 -10.68 -21.85 20.74
C ASP A 179 -9.26 -21.62 20.18
N PRO A 180 -8.38 -20.90 20.91
CA PRO A 180 -7.06 -20.55 20.40
C PRO A 180 -6.15 -21.74 20.15
N LYS A 181 -6.31 -22.85 20.89
CA LYS A 181 -5.46 -24.05 20.74
C LYS A 181 -5.85 -24.81 19.48
N GLU A 182 -7.15 -24.98 19.23
CA GLU A 182 -7.66 -25.61 18.00
C GLU A 182 -7.27 -24.79 16.77
N ARG A 183 -7.49 -23.47 16.80
CA ARG A 183 -7.16 -22.57 15.67
C ARG A 183 -5.66 -22.54 15.38
N LEU A 184 -4.84 -22.55 16.42
CA LEU A 184 -3.39 -22.68 16.27
C LEU A 184 -3.02 -24.01 15.62
N ALA A 185 -3.59 -25.13 16.07
CA ALA A 185 -3.30 -26.44 15.52
C ALA A 185 -3.64 -26.52 14.02
N ILE A 186 -4.74 -25.87 13.59
CA ILE A 186 -5.07 -25.73 12.17
C ILE A 186 -3.93 -25.01 11.43
N ILE A 187 -3.52 -23.81 11.86
CA ILE A 187 -2.43 -23.07 11.20
C ILE A 187 -1.14 -23.92 11.09
N LEU A 188 -0.77 -24.63 12.16
CA LEU A 188 0.47 -25.41 12.21
C LEU A 188 0.43 -26.68 11.35
N THR A 189 -0.76 -27.20 11.02
CA THR A 189 -0.93 -28.44 10.25
C THR A 189 -1.32 -28.20 8.78
N SER A 190 -1.88 -27.03 8.46
CA SER A 190 -2.43 -26.73 7.13
C SER A 190 -1.42 -26.25 6.08
N GLY A 191 -0.11 -26.22 6.38
CA GLY A 191 0.91 -25.86 5.38
C GLY A 191 0.82 -24.42 4.86
N VAL A 192 0.23 -23.50 5.61
CA VAL A 192 0.04 -22.08 5.24
C VAL A 192 1.31 -21.22 5.30
N ALA A 193 2.47 -21.85 5.48
CA ALA A 193 3.74 -21.16 5.56
C ALA A 193 3.98 -20.33 4.29
N ASN A 194 4.20 -19.03 4.46
CA ASN A 194 4.42 -18.04 3.41
C ASN A 194 3.27 -17.92 2.40
N ASN A 195 2.06 -18.40 2.74
CA ASN A 195 0.90 -18.38 1.85
C ASN A 195 -0.25 -17.62 2.52
N LEU A 196 -0.41 -16.35 2.14
CA LEU A 196 -1.46 -15.48 2.67
C LEU A 196 -2.85 -15.86 2.15
N ASP A 197 -2.95 -16.27 0.89
CA ASP A 197 -4.23 -16.62 0.26
C ASP A 197 -4.82 -17.88 0.91
N GLU A 198 -3.99 -18.89 1.17
CA GLU A 198 -4.43 -20.10 1.86
C GLU A 198 -4.83 -19.79 3.31
N LEU A 199 -4.10 -18.92 4.01
CA LEU A 199 -4.49 -18.47 5.35
C LEU A 199 -5.86 -17.77 5.33
N TYR A 200 -6.15 -16.95 4.30
CA TYR A 200 -7.48 -16.34 4.14
C TYR A 200 -8.55 -17.39 3.86
N ASN A 201 -8.30 -18.37 2.98
CA ASN A 201 -9.23 -19.45 2.69
C ASN A 201 -9.59 -20.23 3.94
N ILE A 202 -8.59 -20.61 4.74
CA ILE A 202 -8.80 -21.27 6.03
C ILE A 202 -9.65 -20.39 6.94
N ALA A 203 -9.29 -19.12 7.10
CA ALA A 203 -10.02 -18.21 7.96
C ALA A 203 -11.49 -18.06 7.55
N LEU A 204 -11.78 -17.98 6.25
CA LEU A 204 -13.13 -17.86 5.70
C LEU A 204 -13.94 -19.15 5.89
N GLN A 205 -13.39 -20.31 5.53
CA GLN A 205 -14.07 -21.61 5.69
C GLN A 205 -14.42 -21.91 7.15
N ASN A 206 -13.64 -21.38 8.07
CA ASN A 206 -13.78 -21.60 9.50
C ASN A 206 -14.53 -20.46 10.23
N SER A 207 -15.08 -19.49 9.49
CA SER A 207 -15.82 -18.35 10.05
C SER A 207 -17.35 -18.49 9.99
N ALA A 208 -17.85 -19.61 9.47
CA ALA A 208 -19.27 -19.86 9.24
C ALA A 208 -20.01 -20.60 10.38
N ASP A 209 -19.35 -20.79 11.53
CA ASP A 209 -19.91 -21.36 12.76
C ASP A 209 -19.91 -20.33 13.89
#